data_AF-A0A9E0RFT3-F1
#
_entry.id   AF-A0A9E0RFT3-F1
#
_cell.length_a   1.000
_cell.length_b   1.000
_cell.length_c   1.000
_cell.angle_alpha   90.00
_cell.angle_beta   90.00
_cell.angle_gamma   90.00
#
_symmetry.space_group_name_H-M   'P 1'
#
loop_
_entity.id
_entity.type
_entity.pdbx_description
1 polymer ?
#
loop_
_entity_poly.entity_id
_entity_poly.type
_entity_poly.pdbx_seq_one_letter_code
_entity_poly.pdbx_strand_id
1 'polypeptide(L)' 'AQTFVDHYGAPDLEAAYPVACEEIDQMHSMCEDFEDNTLLMISRTLTKLGVEETYRSQAPQDASLEAFAVHGSVD' A
#
# COMPACT_ATOMS: atom_id res chain seq x y z
N ALA A 1 6.10 -11.69 -6.57
CA ALA A 1 6.95 -11.94 -7.76
C ALA A 1 6.12 -12.16 -9.04
N GLN A 2 5.14 -13.06 -9.07
CA GLN A 2 4.40 -13.44 -10.31
C GLN A 2 3.89 -12.25 -11.16
N THR A 3 3.32 -11.21 -10.53
CA THR A 3 2.86 -9.99 -11.21
C THR A 3 3.94 -9.34 -12.09
N PHE A 4 5.21 -9.38 -11.69
CA PHE A 4 6.31 -8.82 -12.49
C PHE A 4 6.58 -9.62 -13.76
N VAL A 5 6.41 -10.94 -13.71
CA VAL A 5 6.53 -11.80 -14.89
C VAL A 5 5.33 -11.56 -15.82
N ASP A 6 4.12 -11.60 -15.27
CA ASP A 6 2.89 -11.58 -16.06
C ASP A 6 2.60 -10.22 -16.71
N HIS A 7 3.00 -9.12 -16.07
CA HIS A 7 2.58 -7.78 -16.47
C HIS A 7 3.72 -6.79 -16.73
N TYR A 8 4.91 -7.02 -16.16
CA TYR A 8 6.00 -6.05 -16.19
C TYR A 8 7.26 -6.54 -16.90
N GLY A 9 7.23 -7.76 -17.48
CA GLY A 9 8.27 -8.27 -18.37
C GLY A 9 9.48 -8.87 -17.67
N ALA A 10 9.38 -9.24 -16.40
CA ALA A 10 10.44 -10.03 -15.76
C ALA A 10 10.59 -11.39 -16.47
N PRO A 11 11.83 -11.85 -16.71
CA PRO A 11 12.07 -13.05 -17.52
C PRO A 11 11.62 -14.35 -16.82
N ASP A 12 11.72 -14.40 -15.50
CA ASP A 12 11.30 -15.52 -14.66
C ASP A 12 11.08 -15.09 -13.20
N LEU A 13 10.64 -16.02 -12.34
CA LEU A 13 10.37 -15.75 -10.94
C LEU A 13 11.63 -15.46 -10.12
N GLU A 14 12.76 -16.08 -10.44
CA GLU A 14 14.02 -15.86 -9.71
C GLU A 14 14.50 -14.43 -9.91
N ALA A 15 14.44 -13.92 -11.14
CA ALA A 15 14.75 -12.52 -11.45
C ALA A 15 13.73 -11.54 -10.85
N ALA A 16 12.45 -11.93 -10.77
CA ALA A 16 11.38 -11.08 -10.23
C ALA A 16 11.34 -11.02 -8.70
N TYR A 17 11.82 -12.06 -8.01
CA TYR A 17 11.72 -12.17 -6.56
C TYR A 17 12.43 -11.05 -5.78
N PRO A 18 13.72 -10.73 -6.02
CA PRO A 18 14.41 -9.69 -5.25
C PRO A 18 13.73 -8.33 -5.39
N VAL A 19 13.29 -7.96 -6.60
CA VAL A 19 12.56 -6.70 -6.84
C VAL A 19 11.24 -6.68 -6.07
N ALA A 20 10.52 -7.80 -6.02
CA ALA A 20 9.28 -7.88 -5.25
C ALA A 20 9.52 -7.73 -3.73
N CYS A 21 10.65 -8.19 -3.21
CA CYS A 21 11.04 -7.96 -1.82
C CYS A 21 11.38 -6.47 -1.59
N GLU A 22 12.18 -5.87 -2.46
CA GLU A 22 12.53 -4.44 -2.37
C GLU A 22 11.29 -3.53 -2.39
N GLU A 23 10.27 -3.84 -3.19
CA GLU A 23 9.00 -3.11 -3.20
C GLU A 23 8.24 -3.20 -1.88
N ILE A 24 8.28 -4.37 -1.21
CA ILE A 24 7.66 -4.55 0.11
C ILE A 24 8.43 -3.76 1.17
N ASP A 25 9.76 -3.82 1.13
CA ASP A 25 10.62 -3.09 2.06
C ASP A 25 10.47 -1.58 1.86
N GLN A 26 10.33 -1.10 0.62
CA GLN A 26 10.00 0.28 0.31
C GLN A 26 8.65 0.67 0.91
N MET A 27 7.59 -0.12 0.69
CA MET A 27 6.27 0.15 1.27
C MET A 27 6.30 0.18 2.81
N HIS A 28 7.10 -0.67 3.44
CA HIS A 28 7.31 -0.65 4.88
C HIS A 28 7.98 0.65 5.32
N SER A 29 9.12 1.00 4.71
CA SER A 29 9.88 2.21 5.06
C SER A 29 9.03 3.48 4.89
N MET A 30 8.18 3.52 3.86
CA MET A 30 7.24 4.62 3.65
C MET A 30 6.26 4.85 4.81
N CYS A 31 5.94 3.81 5.58
CA CYS A 31 5.02 3.92 6.71
C CYS A 31 5.69 4.45 7.99
N GLU A 32 7.03 4.42 8.08
CA GLU A 32 7.77 4.74 9.31
C GLU A 32 7.62 6.21 9.76
N ASP A 33 7.31 7.10 8.82
CA ASP A 33 7.15 8.54 9.06
C ASP A 33 5.70 8.95 9.40
N PHE A 34 4.76 8.00 9.50
CA PHE A 34 3.34 8.28 9.69
C PHE A 34 2.80 7.73 11.02
N GLU A 35 1.81 8.44 11.57
CA GLU A 35 1.07 7.99 12.75
C GLU A 35 0.24 6.74 12.45
N ASP A 36 0.01 5.90 13.47
CA ASP A 36 -0.87 4.74 13.37
C ASP A 36 -2.24 5.12 12.81
N ASN A 37 -2.77 4.27 11.92
CA ASN A 37 -4.04 4.49 11.20
C ASN A 37 -4.01 5.63 10.17
N THR A 38 -2.84 6.13 9.78
CA THR A 38 -2.71 6.99 8.59
C THR A 38 -3.00 6.16 7.33
N LEU A 39 -3.86 6.68 6.46
CA LEU A 39 -4.12 6.10 5.15
C LEU A 39 -3.13 6.63 4.13
N LEU A 40 -2.23 5.77 3.67
CA LEU A 40 -1.33 6.05 2.56
C LEU A 40 -1.90 5.48 1.25
N MET A 41 -2.03 6.33 0.24
CA MET A 41 -2.50 5.98 -1.09
C MET A 41 -1.37 6.16 -2.09
N ILE A 42 -1.16 5.15 -2.92
CA ILE A 42 -0.14 5.12 -3.95
C ILE A 42 -0.84 4.85 -5.29
N SER A 43 -0.63 5.72 -6.27
CA SER A 43 -1.07 5.50 -7.65
C SER A 43 0.16 5.36 -8.54
N ARG A 44 0.21 4.29 -9.34
CA ARG A 44 1.33 3.97 -10.22
C ARG A 44 0.86 3.84 -11.66
N THR A 45 1.54 4.50 -12.57
CA THR A 45 1.30 4.40 -14.01
C THR A 45 2.60 4.06 -14.71
N LEU A 46 2.62 2.95 -15.45
CA LEU A 46 3.76 2.62 -16.30
C LEU A 46 3.71 3.47 -17.57
N THR A 47 4.74 4.28 -17.79
CA THR A 47 4.90 5.15 -18.96
C THR A 47 6.09 4.70 -19.81
N LYS A 48 6.30 5.33 -20.97
CA LYS A 48 7.49 5.07 -21.81
C LYS A 48 8.80 5.49 -21.17
N LEU A 49 8.76 6.40 -20.19
CA LEU A 49 9.94 6.90 -19.49
C LEU A 49 10.23 6.14 -18.19
N GLY A 50 9.34 5.24 -17.78
CA GLY A 50 9.41 4.52 -16.51
C GLY A 50 8.09 4.58 -15.74
N VAL A 51 8.15 4.29 -14.45
CA VAL A 51 7.00 4.32 -13.55
C VAL A 51 6.79 5.75 -13.03
N GLU A 52 5.61 6.30 -13.26
CA GLU A 52 5.16 7.53 -12.59
C GLU A 52 4.38 7.15 -11.33
N GLU A 53 4.75 7.75 -10.21
CA GLU A 53 4.14 7.47 -8.92
C GLU A 53 3.59 8.74 -8.28
N THR A 54 2.38 8.65 -7.72
CA THR A 54 1.77 9.71 -6.92
C THR A 54 1.44 9.19 -5.55
N TYR A 55 1.92 9.90 -4.53
CA TYR A 55 1.76 9.58 -3.13
C TYR A 55 0.82 10.58 -2.46
N ARG A 56 -0.14 10.07 -1.68
CA ARG A 56 -1.03 10.89 -0.85
C ARG A 56 -1.20 10.24 0.50
N SER A 57 -1.09 11.02 1.57
CA SER A 57 -1.43 10.58 2.92
C SER A 57 -2.70 11.28 3.41
N GLN A 58 -3.45 10.57 4.25
CA GLN A 58 -4.56 11.12 5.01
C GLN A 58 -4.37 10.72 6.46
N ALA A 59 -4.22 11.71 7.33
CA ALA A 59 -4.07 11.50 8.77
C ALA A 59 -5.27 10.71 9.34
N PRO A 60 -5.09 10.04 10.48
CA PRO A 60 -6.17 9.32 11.15
C PRO A 60 -7.38 10.23 11.34
N GLN A 61 -8.56 9.71 11.03
CA GLN A 61 -9.80 10.37 11.42
C GLN A 61 -10.17 9.90 12.82
N ASP A 62 -10.50 10.84 13.71
CA ASP A 62 -11.05 10.50 15.01
C ASP A 62 -12.29 9.62 14.81
N ALA A 63 -12.25 8.42 15.38
CA ALA A 63 -13.45 7.59 15.48
C ALA A 63 -14.43 8.30 16.41
N SER A 64 -15.56 8.78 15.87
CA SER A 64 -16.64 9.29 16.71
C SER A 64 -17.09 8.17 17.66
N LEU A 65 -17.15 8.46 18.97
CA LEU A 65 -17.65 7.57 20.01
C LEU A 65 -19.06 7.03 19.72
N GLU A 66 -19.80 7.66 18.81
CA GLU A 66 -21.10 7.20 18.30
C GLU A 66 -21.04 5.82 17.62
N ALA A 67 -19.89 5.43 17.05
CA ALA A 67 -19.72 4.14 16.36
C ALA A 67 -19.77 2.92 17.33
N PHE A 68 -19.53 3.14 18.62
CA PHE A 68 -19.62 2.09 19.65
C PHE A 68 -21.04 1.84 20.16
N ALA A 69 -22.01 2.71 19.84
CA ALA A 69 -23.36 2.66 20.40
C ALA A 69 -24.33 1.68 19.67
N VAL A 70 -23.84 0.85 18.73
CA VAL A 70 -24.72 0.08 17.84
C VAL A 70 -24.93 -1.38 18.28
N HIS A 71 -24.20 -1.93 19.26
CA HIS A 71 -24.28 -3.37 19.60
C HIS A 71 -24.61 -3.66 21.08
N GLY A 72 -25.51 -2.87 21.67
CA GLY A 72 -26.09 -3.15 22.98
C GLY A 72 -27.59 -3.46 22.90
N SER A 73 -27.98 -4.62 22.36
CA SER A 73 -29.29 -5.19 22.71
C SER A 73 -29.09 -6.23 23.80
N VAL A 74 -29.54 -5.90 25.01
CA VAL A 74 -29.77 -6.89 26.06
C VAL A 74 -31.18 -7.44 25.84
N ASP A 75 -31.26 -8.51 25.07
CA ASP A 75 -32.34 -9.50 25.15
C ASP A 75 -31.76 -10.88 24.81
#